data_AF-W7U0U0-F1
#
_entry.id   AF-W7U0U0-F1
#
_cell.length_a   1.000
_cell.length_b   1.000
_cell.length_c   1.000
_cell.angle_alpha   90.00
_cell.angle_beta   90.00
_cell.angle_gamma   90.00
#
_symmetry.space_group_name_H-M   'P 1'
#
loop_
_entity.id
_entity.type
_entity.pdbx_description
1 polymer ?
#
loop_
_entity_poly.entity_id
_entity_poly.type
_entity_poly.pdbx_seq_one_letter_code
_entity_poly.pdbx_strand_id
1 'polypeptide(L)'
;MPLPSLRTDSGAPNKNNVGASGYAWNSMSGDGLLQTFTKAGFGAREAVLLYGAMGAVYLATKDAGKTAGEVDADIDDDGEIEAFIPNTFGKQSDIYGAQLGNRKFDASYLAQIAKGQTVGLGSVDKALADPQLKTFVGKYAGNNNAFLKDLNECYLKLTTLGYQGTKRND
;
A
#
# COMPACT_ATOMS: atom_id res chain seq x y z
N MET A 1 -9.80 -6.70 15.70
CA MET A 1 -11.07 -6.99 14.98
C MET A 1 -10.84 -8.19 14.07
N PRO A 2 -11.76 -9.15 14.01
CA PRO A 2 -11.64 -10.32 13.13
C PRO A 2 -11.90 -9.95 11.66
N LEU A 3 -11.19 -10.60 10.74
CA LEU A 3 -11.40 -10.46 9.29
C LEU A 3 -12.70 -11.18 8.86
N PRO A 4 -13.44 -10.67 7.86
CA PRO A 4 -14.63 -11.34 7.34
C PRO A 4 -14.27 -12.71 6.75
N SER A 5 -14.93 -13.77 7.19
CA SER A 5 -14.45 -15.14 7.04
C SER A 5 -14.88 -15.89 5.77
N LEU A 6 -15.56 -15.28 4.80
CA LEU A 6 -15.97 -15.97 3.57
C LEU A 6 -16.01 -15.01 2.37
N ARG A 7 -15.00 -15.12 1.48
CA ARG A 7 -15.08 -14.60 0.11
C ARG A 7 -15.48 -15.73 -0.81
N THR A 8 -16.49 -15.51 -1.65
CA THR A 8 -16.80 -16.39 -2.76
C THR A 8 -15.89 -16.07 -3.93
N ASP A 9 -15.38 -17.10 -4.59
CA ASP A 9 -14.57 -16.91 -5.80
C ASP A 9 -15.47 -16.36 -6.93
N SER A 10 -14.97 -15.37 -7.66
CA SER A 10 -15.65 -14.89 -8.85
C SER A 10 -15.48 -15.94 -9.94
N GLY A 11 -16.52 -16.75 -10.21
CA GLY A 11 -16.49 -17.85 -11.19
C GLY A 11 -16.20 -17.46 -12.65
N ALA A 12 -15.83 -16.21 -12.93
CA ALA A 12 -15.19 -15.77 -14.16
C ALA A 12 -14.37 -14.49 -13.91
N PRO A 13 -13.17 -14.35 -14.50
CA PRO A 13 -12.52 -13.05 -14.59
C PRO A 13 -13.45 -12.07 -15.33
N ASN A 14 -13.49 -10.82 -14.89
CA ASN A 14 -14.29 -9.79 -15.54
C ASN A 14 -13.87 -9.65 -17.01
N LYS A 15 -14.73 -10.12 -17.94
CA LYS A 15 -14.48 -10.11 -19.40
C LYS A 15 -14.59 -8.73 -20.02
N ASN A 16 -15.19 -7.78 -19.30
CA ASN A 16 -15.09 -6.38 -19.68
C ASN A 16 -13.70 -5.94 -19.28
N ASN A 17 -12.86 -5.64 -20.27
CA ASN A 17 -11.68 -4.80 -20.09
C ASN A 17 -12.13 -3.46 -19.48
N VAL A 18 -12.34 -3.41 -18.17
CA VAL A 18 -11.95 -2.26 -17.36
C VAL A 18 -10.43 -2.32 -17.21
N GLY A 19 -9.73 -2.47 -18.35
CA GLY A 19 -8.38 -1.95 -18.43
C GLY A 19 -8.49 -0.51 -17.98
N ALA A 20 -7.53 -0.06 -17.18
CA ALA A 20 -7.38 1.33 -16.78
C ALA A 20 -7.15 2.19 -18.04
N SER A 21 -8.17 2.34 -18.88
CA SER A 21 -8.15 3.18 -20.06
C SER A 21 -8.17 4.61 -19.56
N GLY A 22 -6.99 5.22 -19.49
CA GLY A 22 -6.86 6.68 -19.51
C GLY A 22 -6.10 7.35 -18.36
N TYR A 23 -5.25 6.68 -17.59
CA TYR A 23 -4.44 7.38 -16.58
C TYR A 23 -2.94 7.36 -16.87
N ALA A 24 -2.41 8.53 -17.22
CA ALA A 24 -0.99 8.77 -17.32
C ALA A 24 -0.38 8.90 -15.92
N TRP A 25 0.23 7.81 -15.43
CA TRP A 25 0.95 7.76 -14.15
C TRP A 25 2.01 8.87 -14.01
N ASN A 26 2.54 9.34 -15.14
CA ASN A 26 3.59 10.37 -15.21
C ASN A 26 3.06 11.80 -15.05
N SER A 27 1.74 12.01 -14.98
CA SER A 27 1.12 13.34 -14.85
C SER A 27 -0.08 13.34 -13.89
N MET A 28 -0.03 12.51 -12.85
CA MET A 28 -1.12 12.38 -11.88
C MET A 28 -1.26 13.67 -11.05
N SER A 29 -2.43 14.31 -11.14
CA SER A 29 -2.87 15.37 -10.23
C SER A 29 -3.66 14.78 -9.06
N GLY A 30 -3.86 15.55 -8.00
CA GLY A 30 -4.72 15.21 -6.86
C GLY A 30 -6.15 14.91 -7.30
N ASP A 31 -6.69 15.67 -8.26
CA ASP A 31 -8.00 15.41 -8.88
C ASP A 31 -8.04 14.03 -9.56
N GLY A 32 -7.03 13.72 -10.38
CA GLY A 32 -6.97 12.45 -11.10
C GLY A 32 -6.82 11.25 -10.17
N LEU A 33 -6.01 11.42 -9.12
CA LEU A 33 -5.83 10.42 -8.06
C LEU A 33 -7.15 10.20 -7.32
N LEU A 34 -7.83 11.26 -6.91
CA LEU A 34 -9.10 11.19 -6.21
C LEU A 34 -10.22 10.58 -7.07
N GLN A 35 -10.33 10.94 -8.34
CA GLN A 35 -11.32 10.36 -9.25
C GLN A 35 -11.14 8.84 -9.40
N THR A 36 -9.89 8.37 -9.47
CA THR A 36 -9.58 6.95 -9.57
C THR A 36 -10.05 6.20 -8.31
N PHE A 37 -9.74 6.74 -7.13
CA PHE A 37 -10.21 6.17 -5.87
C PHE A 37 -11.73 6.22 -5.73
N THR A 38 -12.35 7.32 -6.18
CA THR A 38 -13.81 7.48 -6.15
C THR A 38 -14.52 6.41 -6.99
N LYS A 39 -14.00 6.11 -8.19
CA LYS A 39 -14.52 5.02 -9.04
C LYS A 39 -14.39 3.64 -8.38
N ALA A 40 -13.38 3.46 -7.55
CA ALA A 40 -13.17 2.23 -6.76
C ALA A 40 -13.98 2.19 -5.45
N GLY A 41 -14.79 3.22 -5.14
CA GLY A 41 -15.59 3.29 -3.90
C GLY A 41 -14.85 3.89 -2.69
N PHE A 42 -13.73 4.57 -2.93
CA PHE A 42 -12.91 5.23 -1.91
C PHE A 42 -12.97 6.75 -1.98
N GLY A 43 -12.73 7.42 -0.85
CA GLY A 43 -12.60 8.86 -0.79
C GLY A 43 -11.15 9.33 -0.73
N ALA A 44 -10.99 10.65 -0.59
CA ALA A 44 -9.71 11.33 -0.43
C ALA A 44 -8.91 10.82 0.78
N ARG A 45 -9.60 10.47 1.87
CA ARG A 45 -8.98 9.89 3.07
C ARG A 45 -8.28 8.58 2.74
N GLU A 46 -8.98 7.63 2.13
CA GLU A 46 -8.44 6.32 1.80
C GLU A 46 -7.31 6.40 0.77
N ALA A 47 -7.42 7.33 -0.17
CA ALA A 47 -6.34 7.61 -1.11
C ALA A 47 -5.04 8.02 -0.42
N VAL A 48 -5.11 8.99 0.50
CA VAL A 48 -3.95 9.43 1.29
C VAL A 48 -3.40 8.32 2.18
N LEU A 49 -4.26 7.49 2.78
CA LEU A 49 -3.85 6.38 3.63
C LEU A 49 -3.09 5.30 2.85
N LEU A 50 -3.63 4.85 1.72
CA LEU A 50 -3.02 3.79 0.91
C LEU A 50 -1.70 4.24 0.27
N TYR A 51 -1.65 5.45 -0.29
CA TYR A 51 -0.39 6.01 -0.79
C TYR A 51 0.59 6.33 0.34
N GLY A 52 0.10 6.75 1.50
CA GLY A 52 0.92 6.92 2.70
C GLY A 52 1.59 5.62 3.14
N ALA A 53 0.85 4.51 3.11
CA ALA A 53 1.37 3.17 3.37
C ALA A 53 2.42 2.75 2.34
N MET A 54 2.16 2.95 1.05
CA MET A 54 3.11 2.63 -0.01
C MET A 54 4.40 3.46 0.10
N GLY A 55 4.26 4.75 0.43
CA GLY A 55 5.39 5.64 0.68
C GLY A 55 6.22 5.23 1.91
N ALA A 56 5.59 4.70 2.97
CA ALA A 56 6.29 4.15 4.12
C ALA A 56 7.14 2.92 3.73
N VAL A 57 6.60 2.03 2.89
CA VAL A 57 7.34 0.88 2.34
C VAL A 57 8.50 1.35 1.46
N TYR A 58 8.26 2.34 0.59
CA TYR A 58 9.30 2.92 -0.27
C TYR A 58 10.46 3.53 0.54
N LEU A 59 10.17 4.18 1.66
CA LEU A 59 11.20 4.70 2.53
C LEU A 59 12.01 3.59 3.21
N ALA A 60 11.36 2.48 3.58
CA ALA A 60 12.03 1.32 4.15
C ALA A 60 12.97 0.64 3.14
N THR A 61 12.54 0.50 1.86
CA THR A 61 13.40 -0.05 0.81
C THR A 61 14.56 0.87 0.47
N LYS A 62 14.35 2.19 0.45
CA LYS A 62 15.42 3.18 0.25
C LYS A 62 16.47 3.13 1.35
N ASP A 63 16.07 2.87 2.60
CA ASP A 63 17.01 2.69 3.71
C ASP A 63 17.72 1.34 3.63
N ALA A 64 17.02 0.26 3.21
CA ALA A 64 17.63 -1.04 2.98
C ALA A 64 18.79 -0.98 1.97
N GLY A 65 18.61 -0.26 0.85
CA GLY A 65 19.65 -0.06 -0.16
C GLY A 65 20.86 0.76 0.30
N LYS A 66 20.77 1.44 1.46
CA LYS A 66 21.92 2.14 2.08
C LYS A 66 22.64 1.31 3.13
N THR A 67 21.95 0.36 3.75
CA THR A 67 22.51 -0.57 4.76
C THR A 67 22.99 -1.88 4.14
N ALA A 68 22.62 -2.18 2.90
CA ALA A 68 23.21 -3.24 2.11
C ALA A 68 24.63 -2.83 1.69
N GLY A 69 25.58 -2.88 2.63
CA GLY A 69 26.95 -3.20 2.26
C GLY A 69 26.92 -4.58 1.60
N GLU A 70 27.53 -4.68 0.42
CA GLU A 70 27.84 -5.89 -0.35
C GLU A 70 27.37 -7.19 0.32
N VAL A 71 26.10 -7.54 0.14
CA VAL A 71 25.68 -8.93 0.30
C VAL A 71 25.76 -9.49 -1.10
N ASP A 72 26.84 -10.21 -1.35
CA ASP A 72 27.04 -11.09 -2.49
C ASP A 72 25.95 -12.16 -2.46
N ALA A 73 24.75 -11.77 -2.86
CA ALA A 73 23.68 -12.70 -3.14
C ALA A 73 23.91 -13.08 -4.60
N ASP A 74 24.57 -14.22 -4.77
CA ASP A 74 24.48 -15.10 -5.92
C ASP A 74 23.02 -15.12 -6.40
N ILE A 75 22.73 -14.26 -7.38
CA ILE A 75 21.41 -14.05 -8.01
C ILE A 75 21.41 -14.76 -9.38
N ASP A 76 22.43 -15.56 -9.67
CA ASP A 76 22.63 -16.19 -10.95
C ASP A 76 23.00 -17.67 -10.88
N ASP A 77 22.30 -18.50 -10.10
CA ASP A 77 22.09 -19.88 -10.57
C ASP A 77 20.92 -20.62 -9.92
N ASP A 78 20.36 -21.51 -10.74
CA ASP A 78 19.74 -22.79 -10.38
C ASP A 78 18.52 -22.94 -9.44
N GLY A 79 17.55 -22.04 -9.44
CA GLY A 79 16.13 -22.46 -9.46
C GLY A 79 15.60 -23.39 -8.35
N GLU A 80 16.28 -23.54 -7.22
CA GLU A 80 15.80 -24.30 -6.07
C GLU A 80 15.62 -23.36 -4.88
N ILE A 81 14.41 -22.80 -4.76
CA ILE A 81 13.90 -22.47 -3.43
C ILE A 81 13.72 -23.82 -2.73
N GLU A 82 14.76 -24.27 -2.04
CA GLU A 82 14.70 -25.36 -1.07
C GLU A 82 13.47 -25.10 -0.19
N ALA A 83 12.47 -25.98 -0.31
CA ALA A 83 11.20 -25.85 0.37
C ALA A 83 11.41 -26.02 1.87
N PHE A 84 11.80 -24.94 2.55
CA PHE A 84 11.94 -24.90 3.99
C PHE A 84 10.55 -25.01 4.61
N ILE A 85 10.22 -26.20 5.11
CA ILE A 85 9.02 -26.44 5.91
C ILE A 85 9.33 -25.97 7.34
N PRO A 86 8.74 -24.86 7.82
CA PRO A 86 9.09 -24.33 9.13
C PRO A 86 8.59 -25.28 10.22
N ASN A 87 9.52 -25.76 11.04
CA ASN A 87 9.21 -26.38 12.32
C ASN A 87 8.83 -25.29 13.33
N THR A 88 7.55 -24.94 13.31
CA THR A 88 6.78 -24.34 14.42
C THR A 88 7.48 -23.16 15.12
N PHE A 89 7.43 -21.99 14.46
CA PHE A 89 7.84 -20.66 14.92
C PHE A 89 9.36 -20.35 14.90
N GLY A 90 9.99 -20.47 13.72
CA GLY A 90 11.30 -19.87 13.44
C GLY A 90 11.33 -18.35 13.66
N LYS A 91 12.52 -17.72 13.66
CA LYS A 91 12.61 -16.26 13.82
C LYS A 91 11.88 -15.58 12.66
N GLN A 92 11.38 -14.36 12.88
CA GLN A 92 10.68 -13.57 11.85
C GLN A 92 11.49 -13.49 10.54
N SER A 93 12.82 -13.40 10.62
CA SER A 93 13.74 -13.42 9.48
C SER A 93 13.74 -14.73 8.69
N ASP A 94 13.47 -15.84 9.37
CA ASP A 94 13.53 -17.19 8.81
C ASP A 94 12.20 -17.54 8.11
N ILE A 95 11.11 -16.87 8.51
CA ILE A 95 9.77 -17.06 7.93
C ILE A 95 9.48 -16.06 6.81
N TYR A 96 9.92 -14.81 6.96
CA TYR A 96 9.56 -13.70 6.07
C TYR A 96 10.75 -13.08 5.33
N GLY A 97 11.96 -13.64 5.49
CA GLY A 97 13.19 -13.07 4.96
C GLY A 97 13.72 -11.89 5.79
N ALA A 98 14.88 -11.37 5.40
CA ALA A 98 15.52 -10.23 6.07
C ALA A 98 14.59 -9.00 6.09
N GLN A 99 14.59 -8.28 7.22
CA GLN A 99 13.78 -7.07 7.36
C GLN A 99 14.23 -6.00 6.35
N LEU A 100 13.28 -5.46 5.58
CA LEU A 100 13.54 -4.37 4.62
C LEU A 100 13.91 -3.09 5.37
N GLY A 101 15.20 -2.89 5.58
CA GLY A 101 15.76 -1.71 6.23
C GLY A 101 15.43 -1.59 7.73
N ASN A 102 16.11 -0.69 8.43
CA ASN A 102 15.88 -0.43 9.87
C ASN A 102 14.74 0.56 10.15
N ARG A 103 13.89 0.85 9.15
CA ARG A 103 12.80 1.83 9.29
C ARG A 103 11.51 1.16 9.73
N LYS A 104 10.80 1.77 10.67
CA LYS A 104 9.47 1.35 11.09
C LYS A 104 8.43 1.79 10.08
N PHE A 105 7.37 1.00 9.93
CA PHE A 105 6.20 1.40 9.15
C PHE A 105 5.41 2.47 9.92
N ASP A 106 5.39 3.70 9.40
CA ASP A 106 4.77 4.86 10.03
C ASP A 106 4.38 5.96 9.02
N ALA A 107 3.80 7.05 9.53
CA ALA A 107 3.37 8.19 8.73
C ALA A 107 4.51 9.12 8.25
N SER A 108 5.79 8.73 8.37
CA SER A 108 6.94 9.58 8.03
C SER A 108 6.98 9.99 6.56
N TYR A 109 6.39 9.19 5.66
CA TYR A 109 6.24 9.60 4.27
C TYR A 109 5.32 10.82 4.14
N LEU A 110 4.11 10.76 4.73
CA LEU A 110 3.17 11.87 4.71
C LEU A 110 3.73 13.10 5.44
N ALA A 111 4.54 12.90 6.48
CA ALA A 111 5.24 13.99 7.16
C ALA A 111 6.27 14.72 6.26
N GLN A 112 6.94 14.01 5.36
CA GLN A 112 7.83 14.62 4.39
C GLN A 112 7.04 15.38 3.31
N ILE A 113 5.95 14.80 2.80
CA ILE A 113 5.05 15.48 1.85
C ILE A 113 4.44 16.75 2.46
N ALA A 114 4.00 16.69 3.72
CA ALA A 114 3.44 17.86 4.43
C ALA A 114 4.44 19.02 4.58
N LYS A 115 5.75 18.72 4.60
CA LYS A 115 6.85 19.71 4.61
C LYS A 115 7.19 20.22 3.20
N GLY A 116 6.48 19.78 2.17
CA GLY A 116 6.75 20.13 0.77
C GLY A 116 7.95 19.40 0.16
N GLN A 117 8.38 18.28 0.77
CA GLN A 117 9.49 17.50 0.24
C GLN A 117 9.01 16.53 -0.84
N THR A 118 9.84 16.32 -1.86
CA THR A 118 9.66 15.22 -2.82
C THR A 118 10.44 14.01 -2.32
N VAL A 119 9.76 12.87 -2.14
CA VAL A 119 10.31 11.70 -1.44
C VAL A 119 10.78 10.62 -2.42
N GLY A 120 10.04 10.44 -3.52
CA GLY A 120 10.43 9.54 -4.60
C GLY A 120 9.30 8.78 -5.31
N LEU A 121 8.02 9.00 -4.97
CA LEU A 121 6.90 8.36 -5.70
C LEU A 121 6.45 9.18 -6.92
N GLY A 122 7.30 10.09 -7.42
CA GLY A 122 7.08 10.83 -8.65
C GLY A 122 5.84 11.73 -8.58
N SER A 123 4.92 11.57 -9.54
CA SER A 123 3.69 12.36 -9.64
C SER A 123 2.78 12.24 -8.41
N VAL A 124 2.85 11.13 -7.69
CA VAL A 124 2.05 10.90 -6.48
C VAL A 124 2.44 11.88 -5.37
N ASP A 125 3.73 12.19 -5.21
CA ASP A 125 4.20 13.15 -4.22
C ASP A 125 3.56 14.54 -4.47
N LYS A 126 3.44 14.91 -5.75
CA LYS A 126 2.78 16.17 -6.18
C LYS A 126 1.27 16.11 -5.95
N ALA A 127 0.63 15.02 -6.36
CA ALA A 127 -0.81 14.84 -6.20
C ALA A 127 -1.24 14.91 -4.72
N LEU A 128 -0.48 14.30 -3.81
CA LEU A 128 -0.76 14.35 -2.37
C LEU A 128 -0.58 15.76 -1.77
N ALA A 129 0.25 16.61 -2.37
CA ALA A 129 0.42 17.99 -1.95
C ALA A 129 -0.74 18.92 -2.39
N ASP A 130 -1.64 18.45 -3.27
CA ASP A 130 -2.75 19.26 -3.78
C ASP A 130 -3.78 19.60 -2.69
N PRO A 131 -4.48 20.75 -2.79
CA PRO A 131 -5.35 21.27 -1.74
C PRO A 131 -6.41 20.29 -1.23
N GLN A 132 -6.94 19.44 -2.11
CA GLN A 132 -7.98 18.46 -1.80
C GLN A 132 -7.49 17.33 -0.88
N LEU A 133 -6.22 16.96 -1.00
CA LEU A 133 -5.61 15.85 -0.25
C LEU A 133 -4.78 16.37 0.93
N LYS A 134 -4.29 17.61 0.84
CA LYS A 134 -3.42 18.26 1.82
C LYS A 134 -3.98 18.25 3.25
N THR A 135 -5.29 18.38 3.42
CA THR A 135 -5.95 18.30 4.74
C THR A 135 -5.73 16.94 5.41
N PHE A 136 -5.91 15.84 4.66
CA PHE A 136 -5.68 14.49 5.18
C PHE A 136 -4.19 14.19 5.34
N VAL A 137 -3.36 14.67 4.40
CA VAL A 137 -1.89 14.57 4.54
C VAL A 137 -1.44 15.25 5.83
N GLY A 138 -1.89 16.47 6.11
CA GLY A 138 -1.59 17.20 7.33
C GLY A 138 -2.08 16.48 8.59
N LYS A 139 -3.32 15.95 8.58
CA LYS A 139 -3.88 15.16 9.69
C LYS A 139 -2.97 13.99 10.08
N TYR A 140 -2.51 13.21 9.10
CA TYR A 140 -1.76 11.98 9.36
C TYR A 140 -0.25 12.22 9.55
N ALA A 141 0.31 13.24 8.90
CA ALA A 141 1.70 13.67 9.05
C ALA A 141 2.11 13.92 10.51
N GLY A 142 1.21 14.53 11.30
CA GLY A 142 1.45 14.83 12.71
C GLY A 142 0.92 13.77 13.69
N ASN A 143 0.23 12.73 13.21
CA ASN A 143 -0.49 11.79 14.07
C ASN A 143 -0.41 10.36 13.55
N ASN A 144 0.71 9.69 13.87
CA ASN A 144 0.96 8.32 13.47
C ASN A 144 -0.10 7.33 14.00
N ASN A 145 -0.63 7.56 15.21
CA ASN A 145 -1.65 6.68 15.77
C ASN A 145 -2.96 6.75 14.98
N ALA A 146 -3.37 7.96 14.57
CA ALA A 146 -4.52 8.14 13.70
C ALA A 146 -4.27 7.53 12.32
N PHE A 147 -3.05 7.66 11.77
CA PHE A 147 -2.67 7.03 10.51
C PHE A 147 -2.84 5.51 10.56
N LEU A 148 -2.21 4.84 11.53
CA LEU A 148 -2.25 3.39 11.65
C LEU A 148 -3.66 2.85 11.93
N LYS A 149 -4.42 3.54 12.79
CA LYS A 149 -5.81 3.17 13.08
C LYS A 149 -6.69 3.26 11.83
N ASP A 150 -6.67 4.42 11.18
CA ASP A 150 -7.52 4.70 10.03
C ASP A 150 -7.12 3.87 8.81
N LEU A 151 -5.83 3.50 8.69
CA LEU A 151 -5.31 2.62 7.64
C LEU A 151 -5.84 1.19 7.78
N ASN A 152 -6.00 0.68 9.00
CA ASN A 152 -6.60 -0.64 9.23
C ASN A 152 -8.04 -0.70 8.69
N GLU A 153 -8.84 0.32 9.01
CA GLU A 153 -10.20 0.47 8.47
C GLU A 153 -10.19 0.54 6.93
N CYS A 154 -9.21 1.25 6.36
CA CYS A 154 -9.04 1.36 4.91
C CYS A 154 -8.73 0.02 4.24
N TYR A 155 -7.84 -0.80 4.83
CA TYR A 155 -7.56 -2.16 4.31
C TYR A 155 -8.76 -3.10 4.46
N LEU A 156 -9.54 -2.98 5.54
CA LEU A 156 -10.79 -3.73 5.67
C LEU A 156 -11.79 -3.33 4.58
N LYS A 157 -11.90 -2.04 4.28
CA LYS A 157 -12.75 -1.57 3.17
C LYS A 157 -12.23 -2.08 1.82
N LEU A 158 -10.93 -2.05 1.57
CA LEU A 158 -10.30 -2.63 0.38
C LEU A 158 -10.63 -4.11 0.24
N THR A 159 -10.60 -4.86 1.33
CA THR A 159 -10.87 -6.30 1.30
C THR A 159 -12.35 -6.65 1.14
N THR A 160 -13.26 -5.69 1.28
CA THR A 160 -14.71 -5.89 1.14
C THR A 160 -15.26 -5.28 -0.15
N LEU A 161 -14.42 -4.65 -0.99
CA LEU A 161 -14.82 -4.16 -2.30
C LEU A 161 -15.30 -5.31 -3.20
N GLY A 162 -16.39 -5.06 -3.92
CA GLY A 162 -16.96 -6.03 -4.85
C GLY A 162 -17.63 -7.23 -4.17
N TYR A 163 -17.79 -7.22 -2.84
CA TYR A 163 -18.51 -8.27 -2.13
C TYR A 163 -19.96 -8.38 -2.64
N GLN A 164 -20.26 -9.47 -3.33
CA GLN A 164 -21.61 -9.85 -3.69
C GLN A 164 -22.18 -10.70 -2.57
N GLY A 165 -22.93 -10.07 -1.67
CA GLY A 165 -23.75 -10.82 -0.72
C GLY A 165 -24.76 -11.64 -1.53
N THR A 166 -24.64 -12.97 -1.51
CA THR A 166 -25.71 -13.84 -2.02
C THR A 166 -26.90 -13.68 -1.10
N LYS A 167 -27.85 -12.80 -1.47
CA LYS A 167 -29.19 -12.87 -0.90
C LYS A 167 -29.76 -14.21 -1.33
N ARG A 168 -29.84 -15.14 -0.39
CA ARG A 168 -30.76 -16.27 -0.52
C ARG A 168 -32.14 -15.63 -0.40
N ASN A 169 -32.86 -15.54 -1.51
CA ASN A 169 -34.27 -15.16 -1.46
C ASN A 169 -34.98 -16.30 -0.71
N ASP A 170 -35.51 -15.99 0.46
CA ASP A 170 -36.42 -16.86 1.22
C ASP A 170 -37.78 -16.94 0.52
#